data_AF-X6L7U4-F1
#
_entry.id   AF-X6L7U4-F1
#
_cell.length_a   1.000
_cell.length_b   1.000
_cell.length_c   1.000
_cell.angle_alpha   90.00
_cell.angle_beta   90.00
_cell.angle_gamma   90.00
#
_symmetry.space_group_name_H-M   'P 1'
#
loop_
_entity.id
_entity.type
_entity.pdbx_description
1 polymer ?
#
loop_
_entity_poly.entity_id
_entity_poly.type
_entity_poly.pdbx_seq_one_letter_code
_entity_poly.pdbx_strand_id
1 'polypeptide(L)'
;YIQQTMQISAMWDHQIDLNLIYVALDYWYERDTNEIFGLLFEFGQWKIQNNNEQKYKKRMNDFLERRCCNHSINLFCMFLSERYKNRTAVERAASYTINNGLPFVNNGKKPLISKKKNAWKDILEKKEKEDKIRRN
;
A
#
# COMPACT_ATOMS: atom_id res chain seq x y z
N TYR A 1 -10.48 10.26 -13.21
CA TYR A 1 -9.67 9.14 -13.71
C TYR A 1 -10.45 7.93 -14.21
N ILE A 2 -11.68 7.62 -13.77
CA ILE A 2 -12.40 6.36 -14.13
C ILE A 2 -12.36 6.01 -15.63
N GLN A 3 -12.75 6.94 -16.51
CA GLN A 3 -12.79 6.70 -17.96
C GLN A 3 -11.39 6.46 -18.55
N GLN A 4 -10.38 7.24 -18.14
CA GLN A 4 -8.98 7.05 -18.56
C GLN A 4 -8.43 5.72 -18.07
N THR A 5 -8.73 5.33 -16.83
CA THR A 5 -8.33 4.05 -16.27
C THR A 5 -8.91 2.88 -17.07
N MET A 6 -10.18 2.96 -17.49
CA MET A 6 -10.81 1.95 -18.34
C MET A 6 -10.16 1.87 -19.72
N GLN A 7 -9.87 3.02 -20.35
CA GLN A 7 -9.19 3.08 -21.65
C GLN A 7 -7.82 2.42 -21.59
N ILE A 8 -6.99 2.79 -20.60
CA ILE A 8 -5.65 2.21 -20.43
C ILE A 8 -5.76 0.72 -20.12
N SER A 9 -6.69 0.31 -19.27
CA SER A 9 -6.90 -1.11 -18.95
C SER A 9 -7.23 -1.91 -20.22
N ALA A 10 -8.09 -1.39 -21.09
CA ALA A 10 -8.43 -2.04 -22.36
C ALA A 10 -7.23 -2.12 -23.33
N MET A 11 -6.37 -1.08 -23.41
CA MET A 11 -5.14 -1.12 -24.22
C MET A 11 -4.17 -2.22 -23.78
N TRP A 12 -4.25 -2.63 -22.52
CA TRP A 12 -3.43 -3.68 -21.91
C TRP A 12 -4.17 -5.01 -21.74
N ASP A 13 -5.29 -5.22 -22.44
CA ASP A 13 -6.11 -6.44 -22.33
C ASP A 13 -6.46 -6.81 -20.88
N HIS A 14 -6.69 -5.78 -20.05
CA HIS A 14 -6.97 -5.89 -18.62
C HIS A 14 -5.90 -6.60 -17.78
N GLN A 15 -4.68 -6.75 -18.29
CA GLN A 15 -3.58 -7.44 -17.59
C GLN A 15 -2.89 -6.59 -16.52
N ILE A 16 -3.19 -5.29 -16.46
CA ILE A 16 -2.64 -4.35 -15.48
C ILE A 16 -3.63 -4.09 -14.34
N ASP A 17 -3.12 -4.09 -13.11
CA ASP A 17 -3.86 -3.69 -11.90
C ASP A 17 -4.44 -2.28 -12.04
N LEU A 18 -5.75 -2.13 -11.88
CA LEU A 18 -6.42 -0.83 -11.97
C LEU A 18 -5.91 0.17 -10.94
N ASN A 19 -5.49 -0.29 -9.75
CA ASN A 19 -4.89 0.56 -8.72
C ASN A 19 -3.52 1.08 -9.16
N LEU A 20 -2.77 0.29 -9.93
CA LEU A 20 -1.50 0.73 -10.51
C LEU A 20 -1.73 1.81 -11.58
N ILE A 21 -2.73 1.63 -12.44
CA ILE A 21 -3.10 2.66 -13.43
C ILE A 21 -3.53 3.95 -12.73
N TYR A 22 -4.34 3.85 -11.67
CA TYR A 22 -4.74 5.00 -10.87
C TYR A 22 -3.53 5.72 -10.25
N VAL A 23 -2.60 4.98 -9.64
CA VAL A 23 -1.37 5.56 -9.06
C VAL A 23 -0.48 6.19 -10.13
N ALA A 24 -0.40 5.60 -11.33
CA ALA A 24 0.35 6.20 -12.43
C ALA A 24 -0.28 7.52 -12.90
N LEU A 25 -1.61 7.58 -13.00
CA LEU A 25 -2.37 8.80 -13.34
C LEU A 25 -2.22 9.89 -12.27
N ASP A 26 -2.30 9.51 -10.98
CA ASP A 26 -2.13 10.43 -9.86
C ASP A 26 -0.69 10.95 -9.76
N TYR A 27 0.30 10.08 -9.97
CA TYR A 27 1.71 10.46 -9.95
C TYR A 27 2.08 11.43 -11.06
N TRP A 28 1.46 11.26 -12.23
CA TRP A 28 1.81 11.96 -13.45
C TRP A 28 0.67 12.89 -13.91
N TYR A 29 0.23 13.73 -12.98
CA TYR A 29 -0.84 14.72 -13.13
C TYR A 29 -0.74 15.48 -14.47
N GLU A 30 -1.89 15.70 -15.12
CA GLU A 30 -2.10 16.41 -16.40
C GLU A 30 -1.55 15.77 -17.69
N ARG A 31 -0.94 14.59 -17.65
CA ARG A 31 -0.50 13.90 -18.86
C ARG A 31 -1.60 13.14 -19.58
N ASP A 32 -1.44 13.02 -20.89
CA ASP A 32 -2.38 12.30 -21.73
C ASP A 32 -2.25 10.76 -21.56
N THR A 33 -3.23 10.04 -22.10
CA THR A 33 -3.29 8.58 -22.03
C THR A 33 -2.07 7.89 -22.64
N ASN A 34 -1.46 8.48 -23.69
CA ASN A 34 -0.31 7.88 -24.38
C ASN A 34 0.96 7.97 -23.53
N GLU A 35 1.15 9.09 -22.82
CA GLU A 35 2.28 9.27 -21.93
C GLU A 35 2.19 8.31 -20.72
N ILE A 36 1.00 8.11 -20.16
CA ILE A 36 0.78 7.11 -19.11
C ILE A 36 1.00 5.69 -19.64
N PHE A 37 0.55 5.41 -20.87
CA PHE A 37 0.82 4.12 -21.53
C PHE A 37 2.32 3.88 -21.69
N GLY A 38 3.09 4.89 -22.13
CA GLY A 38 4.54 4.82 -22.24
C GLY A 38 5.22 4.55 -20.90
N LEU A 39 4.78 5.22 -19.83
CA LEU A 39 5.28 4.98 -18.48
C LEU A 39 5.04 3.54 -18.00
N LEU A 40 3.82 3.02 -18.21
CA LEU A 40 3.48 1.64 -17.84
C LEU A 40 4.22 0.61 -18.69
N PHE A 41 4.49 0.93 -19.96
CA PHE A 41 5.30 0.11 -20.84
C PHE A 41 6.75 0.04 -20.37
N GLU A 42 7.37 1.18 -20.07
CA GLU A 42 8.72 1.25 -19.50
C GLU A 42 8.81 0.50 -18.17
N PHE A 43 7.80 0.64 -17.32
CA PHE A 43 7.70 -0.12 -16.07
C PHE A 43 7.66 -1.64 -16.33
N GLY A 44 6.88 -2.09 -17.32
CA GLY A 44 6.81 -3.50 -17.71
C GLY A 44 8.17 -4.05 -18.15
N GLN A 45 8.91 -3.29 -18.96
CA GLN A 45 10.27 -3.64 -19.37
C GLN A 45 11.22 -3.68 -18.18
N TRP A 46 11.20 -2.63 -17.35
CA TRP A 46 12.02 -2.54 -16.15
C TRP A 46 11.78 -3.70 -15.18
N LYS A 47 10.53 -4.15 -15.03
CA LYS A 47 10.17 -5.26 -14.12
C LYS A 47 10.87 -6.57 -14.50
N ILE A 48 10.98 -6.84 -15.80
CA ILE A 48 11.58 -8.07 -16.36
C ILE A 48 13.12 -7.97 -16.37
N GLN A 49 13.66 -6.78 -16.57
CA GLN A 49 15.10 -6.54 -16.61
C GLN A 49 15.77 -6.70 -15.24
N ASN A 50 17.07 -7.05 -15.26
CA ASN A 50 17.96 -7.03 -14.10
C ASN A 50 17.44 -7.77 -12.85
N ASN A 51 16.57 -8.76 -13.04
CA ASN A 51 15.89 -9.48 -11.96
C ASN A 51 15.18 -8.57 -10.96
N ASN A 52 14.63 -7.44 -11.41
CA ASN A 52 14.01 -6.44 -10.54
C ASN A 52 12.82 -6.99 -9.76
N GLU A 53 12.02 -7.89 -10.36
CA GLU A 53 10.98 -8.60 -9.62
C GLU A 53 11.55 -9.44 -8.45
N GLN A 54 12.69 -10.10 -8.64
CA GLN A 54 13.33 -10.88 -7.57
C GLN A 54 13.95 -9.98 -6.49
N LYS A 55 14.50 -8.81 -6.88
CA LYS A 55 14.95 -7.80 -5.91
C LYS A 55 13.79 -7.33 -5.04
N TYR A 56 12.60 -7.13 -5.62
CA TYR A 56 11.40 -6.80 -4.85
C TYR A 56 11.03 -7.92 -3.87
N LYS A 57 11.03 -9.19 -4.30
CA LYS A 57 10.71 -10.32 -3.40
C LYS A 57 11.62 -10.35 -2.15
N LYS A 58 12.90 -10.00 -2.29
CA LYS A 58 13.85 -9.89 -1.16
C LYS A 58 13.53 -8.75 -0.19
N ARG A 59 12.89 -7.68 -0.68
CA ARG A 59 12.55 -6.46 0.08
C ARG A 59 11.07 -6.38 0.46
N MET A 60 10.28 -7.39 0.12
CA MET A 60 8.83 -7.37 0.27
C MET A 60 8.39 -7.10 1.73
N ASN A 61 9.15 -7.61 2.70
CA ASN A 61 8.85 -7.40 4.11
C ASN A 61 8.91 -5.92 4.52
N ASP A 62 9.85 -5.13 3.99
CA ASP A 62 9.97 -3.69 4.26
C ASP A 62 8.67 -2.94 3.92
N PHE A 63 8.01 -3.35 2.83
CA PHE A 63 6.73 -2.78 2.40
C PHE A 63 5.57 -3.26 3.31
N LEU A 64 5.55 -4.53 3.68
CA LEU A 64 4.52 -5.09 4.55
C LEU A 64 4.55 -4.50 5.96
N GLU A 65 5.74 -4.18 6.50
CA GLU A 65 5.88 -3.49 7.79
C GLU A 65 5.23 -2.10 7.78
N ARG A 66 5.21 -1.44 6.61
CA ARG A 66 4.50 -0.18 6.38
C ARG A 66 3.06 -0.36 5.91
N ARG A 67 2.54 -1.59 5.96
CA ARG A 67 1.17 -1.97 5.56
C ARG A 67 0.90 -1.80 4.06
N CYS A 68 1.95 -1.73 3.24
CA CYS A 68 1.83 -1.62 1.79
C CYS A 68 1.58 -3.02 1.19
N CYS A 69 0.32 -3.44 1.13
CA CYS A 69 -0.07 -4.80 0.72
C CYS A 69 -0.19 -4.99 -0.80
N ASN A 70 -0.33 -3.92 -1.59
CA ASN A 70 -0.44 -4.03 -3.04
C ASN A 70 0.96 -4.18 -3.68
N HIS A 71 1.27 -5.40 -4.12
CA HIS A 71 2.59 -5.73 -4.67
C HIS A 71 2.89 -5.03 -6.01
N SER A 72 1.88 -4.82 -6.85
CA SER A 72 2.03 -4.10 -8.12
C SER A 72 2.47 -2.65 -7.88
N ILE A 73 1.85 -1.99 -6.91
CA ILE A 73 2.19 -0.61 -6.51
C ILE A 73 3.58 -0.57 -5.85
N ASN A 74 3.92 -1.55 -5.01
CA ASN A 74 5.23 -1.59 -4.38
C ASN A 74 6.37 -1.70 -5.42
N LEU A 75 6.21 -2.59 -6.40
CA LEU A 75 7.11 -2.73 -7.54
C LEU A 75 7.22 -1.43 -8.34
N PHE A 76 6.08 -0.79 -8.62
CA PHE A 76 6.07 0.49 -9.32
C PHE A 76 6.76 1.61 -8.53
N CYS A 77 6.62 1.63 -7.20
CA CYS A 77 7.32 2.58 -6.35
C CYS A 77 8.84 2.34 -6.35
N MET A 78 9.31 1.09 -6.48
CA MET A 78 10.73 0.80 -6.69
C MET A 78 11.24 1.40 -8.00
N PHE A 79 10.53 1.15 -9.10
CA PHE A 79 10.83 1.75 -10.41
C PHE A 79 10.91 3.28 -10.34
N LEU A 80 9.90 3.92 -9.77
CA LEU A 80 9.87 5.38 -9.62
C LEU A 80 11.02 5.91 -8.76
N SER A 81 11.46 5.18 -7.74
CA SER A 81 12.53 5.63 -6.85
C SER A 81 13.93 5.50 -7.46
N GLU A 82 14.12 4.59 -8.41
CA GLU A 82 15.35 4.51 -9.20
C GLU A 82 15.46 5.70 -10.17
N ARG A 83 14.33 6.13 -10.74
CA ARG A 83 14.27 7.28 -11.66
C ARG A 83 14.27 8.62 -10.94
N TYR A 84 13.58 8.71 -9.80
CA TYR A 84 13.38 9.93 -9.02
C TYR A 84 13.86 9.72 -7.58
N LYS A 85 15.07 10.19 -7.28
CA LYS A 85 15.77 9.95 -6.01
C LYS A 85 15.25 10.78 -4.83
N ASN A 86 14.05 11.34 -4.91
CA ASN A 86 13.50 12.25 -3.90
C ASN A 86 12.85 11.53 -2.71
N ARG A 87 12.40 10.28 -2.89
CA ARG A 87 11.81 9.44 -1.84
C ARG A 87 12.21 7.99 -2.04
N THR A 88 12.26 7.22 -0.95
CA THR A 88 12.43 5.77 -1.06
C THR A 88 11.15 5.10 -1.58
N ALA A 89 11.30 3.90 -2.14
CA ALA A 89 10.18 3.12 -2.66
C ALA A 89 9.13 2.81 -1.58
N VAL A 90 9.59 2.53 -0.36
CA VAL A 90 8.73 2.20 0.78
C VAL A 90 7.95 3.44 1.26
N GLU A 91 8.59 4.61 1.36
CA GLU A 91 7.91 5.87 1.72
C GLU A 91 6.86 6.26 0.67
N ARG A 92 7.20 6.09 -0.61
CA ARG A 92 6.28 6.36 -1.71
C ARG A 92 5.07 5.43 -1.67
N ALA A 93 5.29 4.13 -1.52
CA ALA A 93 4.20 3.15 -1.39
C ALA A 93 3.31 3.45 -0.17
N ALA A 94 3.93 3.79 0.97
CA ALA A 94 3.18 4.16 2.19
C ALA A 94 2.30 5.39 1.97
N SER A 95 2.81 6.40 1.26
CA SER A 95 2.01 7.59 0.90
C SER A 95 0.78 7.24 0.08
N TYR A 96 0.91 6.37 -0.94
CA TYR A 96 -0.22 5.92 -1.74
C TYR A 96 -1.20 5.06 -0.93
N THR A 97 -0.71 4.18 -0.05
CA THR A 97 -1.58 3.39 0.83
C THR A 97 -2.41 4.28 1.77
N ILE A 98 -1.79 5.31 2.36
CA ILE A 98 -2.47 6.25 3.27
C ILE A 98 -3.49 7.10 2.51
N ASN A 99 -3.11 7.67 1.37
CA ASN A 99 -3.95 8.63 0.64
C ASN A 99 -5.09 7.95 -0.11
N ASN A 100 -4.86 6.76 -0.68
CA ASN A 100 -5.79 6.13 -1.61
C ASN A 100 -6.66 5.06 -0.95
N GLY A 101 -6.51 4.83 0.36
CA GLY A 101 -7.31 3.86 1.11
C GLY A 101 -7.21 2.43 0.59
N LEU A 102 -6.11 2.10 -0.11
CA LEU A 102 -5.87 0.76 -0.65
C LEU A 102 -5.97 -0.25 0.49
N PRO A 103 -6.71 -1.37 0.30
CA PRO A 103 -7.15 -2.18 1.40
C PRO A 103 -5.95 -2.66 2.21
N PHE A 104 -6.05 -2.46 3.52
CA PHE A 104 -5.32 -3.25 4.50
C PHE A 104 -5.71 -4.70 4.25
N VAL A 105 -4.94 -5.43 3.44
CA VAL A 105 -5.12 -6.88 3.36
C VAL A 105 -4.66 -7.39 4.73
N ASN A 106 -5.64 -7.58 5.61
CA ASN A 106 -5.46 -8.14 6.93
C ASN A 106 -5.10 -9.61 6.76
N ASN A 107 -3.82 -9.90 6.49
CA ASN A 107 -3.27 -11.24 6.46
C ASN A 107 -3.15 -11.79 7.89
N GLY A 108 -4.26 -11.92 8.64
CA GLY A 108 -4.36 -12.64 9.92
C GLY A 108 -3.41 -12.21 11.06
N LYS A 109 -2.50 -11.27 10.83
CA LYS A 109 -1.57 -10.76 11.82
C LYS A 109 -2.34 -9.69 12.58
N LYS A 110 -2.86 -10.10 13.74
CA LYS A 110 -3.38 -9.19 14.75
C LYS A 110 -2.49 -7.96 14.78
N PRO A 111 -3.04 -6.73 14.67
CA PRO A 111 -2.21 -5.55 14.82
C PRO A 111 -1.44 -5.72 16.13
N LEU A 112 -0.13 -5.51 16.09
CA LEU A 112 0.66 -5.27 17.28
C LEU A 112 0.14 -3.96 17.89
N ILE A 113 -1.02 -4.05 18.51
CA ILE A 113 -1.41 -3.17 19.60
C ILE A 113 -0.31 -3.47 20.61
N SER A 114 0.70 -2.61 20.67
CA SER A 114 1.52 -2.51 21.88
C SER A 114 0.51 -2.53 23.01
N LYS A 115 0.58 -3.53 23.89
CA LYS A 115 -0.36 -3.72 24.99
C LYS A 115 -0.37 -2.46 25.84
N LYS A 116 -1.12 -1.43 25.45
CA LYS A 116 -1.53 -0.37 26.35
C LYS A 116 -2.48 -1.08 27.30
N LYS A 117 -2.02 -1.27 28.54
CA LYS A 117 -2.88 -1.63 29.66
C LYS A 117 -4.09 -0.70 29.61
N ASN A 118 -5.26 -1.26 29.33
CA ASN A 118 -6.50 -0.50 29.29
C ASN A 118 -6.88 -0.19 30.74
N ALA A 119 -6.47 0.97 31.23
CA ALA A 119 -6.76 1.46 32.58
C ALA A 119 -8.26 1.37 32.94
N TRP A 120 -9.14 1.47 31.95
CA TRP A 120 -10.59 1.31 32.11
C TRP A 120 -11.02 -0.09 32.56
N LYS A 121 -10.32 -1.15 32.13
CA LYS A 121 -10.62 -2.53 32.59
C LYS A 121 -10.25 -2.71 34.05
N ASP A 122 -9.11 -2.18 34.46
CA ASP A 122 -8.66 -2.23 35.86
C ASP A 122 -9.59 -1.40 36.78
N ILE A 123 -10.12 -0.26 36.28
CA ILE A 123 -11.10 0.57 36.98
C ILE A 123 -12.46 -0.15 37.10
N LEU A 124 -12.93 -0.81 36.04
CA LEU A 124 -14.17 -1.58 36.06
C LEU A 124 -14.09 -2.76 37.03
N GLU A 125 -12.98 -3.50 37.01
CA GLU A 125 -12.78 -4.66 37.87
C GLU A 125 -12.63 -4.26 39.35
N LYS A 126 -12.06 -3.08 39.63
CA LYS A 126 -12.09 -2.48 40.98
C LYS A 126 -13.50 -2.11 41.42
N LYS A 127 -14.29 -1.43 40.57
CA LYS A 127 -15.67 -1.07 40.89
C LYS A 127 -16.54 -2.29 41.16
N GLU A 128 -16.43 -3.35 40.34
CA GLU A 128 -17.19 -4.57 40.55
C GLU A 128 -16.83 -5.27 41.86
N LYS A 129 -15.55 -5.27 42.26
CA LYS A 129 -15.12 -5.81 43.56
C LYS A 129 -15.65 -4.98 44.72
N GLU A 130 -15.61 -3.65 44.64
CA GLU A 130 -16.16 -2.75 45.66
C GLU A 130 -17.68 -2.92 45.81
N ASP A 131 -18.40 -3.01 44.69
CA ASP A 131 -19.85 -3.23 44.68
C ASP A 131 -20.25 -4.63 45.18
N LYS A 132 -19.36 -5.61 45.07
CA LYS A 132 -19.57 -6.95 45.64
C LYS A 132 -19.31 -6.98 47.14
N ILE A 133 -18.33 -6.22 47.63
CA ILE A 133 -18.08 -6.04 49.07
C ILE A 133 -19.24 -5.28 49.73
N ARG A 134 -19.81 -4.27 49.08
CA ARG A 134 -20.96 -3.51 49.62
C ARG A 134 -22.28 -4.29 49.66
N ARG A 135 -22.38 -5.40 48.92
CA ARG A 135 -23.58 -6.24 48.82
C ARG A 135 -23.55 -7.47 49.74
N ASN A 136 -22.45 -7.70 50.46
CA ASN A 136 -22.34 -8.66 51.55
C ASN A 136 -22.34 -7.93 52.89
#